data_AF-A0A1T5I8A0-F1
#
_entry.id   AF-A0A1T5I8A0-F1
#
_cell.length_a   1.000
_cell.length_b   1.000
_cell.length_c   1.000
_cell.angle_alpha   90.00
_cell.angle_beta   90.00
_cell.angle_gamma   90.00
#
_symmetry.space_group_name_H-M   'P 1'
#
loop_
_entity.id
_entity.type
_entity.pdbx_description
1 polymer ?
#
loop_
_entity_poly.entity_id
_entity_poly.type
_entity_poly.pdbx_seq_one_letter_code
_entity_poly.pdbx_strand_id
1 'polypeptide(L)'
;MSDERTLFPITMRGYDRTQVDGHIARLEQALEEARRNVESTDARAMQISSELALVQRQLRENEKPSYAGLGSRVERLLRSAEEQSTEVLTQANQQAADVMARAKLSAGQVRARAESEASELLGSARREAEEIRSTTAAEAEGTLLAAQRRAEELVGSAEREAALITSTLSAEESERRATLEREIGVQRSTAERETTELRVSAERDTAQQRAQTAAEAAALREEADRESTDLLERTRREAARIVAEAKHHAAEASDAVTTELEQLREQARAALADAELEIAQRREQVEHEAAARHETARQETDLLVRAAEEHAAEAEQRVALALQQAEKVRAESDAYVKALVADARRTADGIVSEAREFTEQMVNDARAEAEHHRTTATRQLEDLTRRHDSINSYLDELRGLLGAEKAAPAAAVAEPVVVADVPGPPPEPVVEAEPVAEAAPEEPEEAADEEPTPSEPVQPEDAADTDAGAEKETPAASKA
;
A
#
# COMPACT_ATOMS: atom_id res chain seq x y z
N MET A 1 163.49 -51.41 106.84
CA MET A 1 164.12 -52.38 105.93
C MET A 1 164.97 -51.60 104.95
N SER A 2 166.29 -51.77 105.02
CA SER A 2 167.22 -51.04 104.15
C SER A 2 167.47 -51.88 102.91
N ASP A 3 167.06 -51.37 101.75
CA ASP A 3 167.33 -52.01 100.46
C ASP A 3 168.71 -51.54 99.99
N GLU A 4 169.76 -52.35 100.20
CA GLU A 4 171.16 -52.01 99.85
C GLU A 4 171.37 -52.04 98.33
N ARG A 5 170.77 -51.08 97.64
CA ARG A 5 171.02 -50.81 96.23
C ARG A 5 172.40 -50.16 96.11
N THR A 6 173.34 -50.88 95.51
CA THR A 6 174.65 -50.38 95.12
C THR A 6 174.49 -49.23 94.11
N LEU A 7 174.44 -48.01 94.63
CA LEU A 7 174.14 -46.78 93.87
C LEU A 7 175.14 -46.47 92.75
N PHE A 8 176.36 -47.01 92.83
CA PHE A 8 177.43 -46.81 91.85
C PHE A 8 178.15 -48.15 91.56
N PRO A 9 178.25 -48.59 90.30
CA PRO A 9 179.03 -49.77 89.95
C PRO A 9 180.53 -49.51 90.09
N ILE A 10 181.25 -50.55 90.51
CA ILE A 10 182.70 -50.53 90.73
C ILE A 10 183.38 -51.29 89.59
N THR A 11 184.38 -50.66 88.96
CA THR A 11 185.27 -51.29 87.99
C THR A 11 186.62 -51.60 88.63
N MET A 12 187.52 -52.27 87.89
CA MET A 12 188.86 -52.74 88.34
C MET A 12 189.77 -51.68 88.99
N ARG A 13 189.41 -50.40 89.03
CA ARG A 13 190.15 -49.37 89.77
C ARG A 13 189.32 -48.22 90.36
N GLY A 14 188.01 -48.40 90.55
CA GLY A 14 187.15 -47.41 91.22
C GLY A 14 185.69 -47.35 90.72
N TYR A 15 184.91 -46.44 91.29
CA TYR A 15 183.53 -46.15 90.89
C TYR A 15 183.47 -45.49 89.49
N ASP A 16 182.37 -45.73 88.76
CA ASP A 16 182.06 -45.00 87.53
C ASP A 16 181.73 -43.53 87.85
N ARG A 17 182.67 -42.64 87.51
CA ARG A 17 182.55 -41.19 87.69
C ARG A 17 181.28 -40.60 87.04
N THR A 18 180.86 -41.10 85.88
CA THR A 18 179.71 -40.52 85.15
C THR A 18 178.39 -40.72 85.92
N GLN A 19 178.26 -41.84 86.64
CA GLN A 19 177.10 -42.13 87.47
C GLN A 19 177.14 -41.38 88.81
N VAL A 20 178.34 -41.15 89.36
CA VAL A 20 178.54 -40.29 90.55
C VAL A 20 178.18 -38.84 90.24
N ASP A 21 178.74 -38.27 89.17
CA ASP A 21 178.45 -36.90 88.73
C ASP A 21 176.92 -36.75 88.43
N GLY A 22 176.30 -37.75 87.78
CA GLY A 22 174.85 -37.82 87.53
C GLY A 22 173.97 -38.19 88.74
N HIS A 23 174.53 -38.40 89.92
CA HIS A 23 173.79 -38.51 91.19
C HIS A 23 173.98 -37.26 92.06
N ILE A 24 175.17 -36.66 92.05
CA ILE A 24 175.44 -35.34 92.66
C ILE A 24 174.49 -34.30 92.07
N ALA A 25 174.39 -34.19 90.73
CA ALA A 25 173.48 -33.24 90.09
C ALA A 25 171.99 -33.44 90.50
N ARG A 26 171.57 -34.67 90.80
CA ARG A 26 170.21 -34.97 91.31
C ARG A 26 170.03 -34.52 92.77
N LEU A 27 171.05 -34.68 93.61
CA LEU A 27 171.04 -34.21 94.99
C LEU A 27 171.07 -32.67 95.06
N GLU A 28 171.83 -32.02 94.19
CA GLU A 28 171.85 -30.56 94.03
C GLU A 28 170.47 -30.03 93.61
N GLN A 29 169.85 -30.65 92.58
CA GLN A 29 168.50 -30.28 92.13
C GLN A 29 167.44 -30.47 93.23
N ALA A 30 167.48 -31.59 93.97
CA ALA A 30 166.57 -31.82 95.10
C ALA A 30 166.79 -30.82 96.26
N LEU A 31 168.02 -30.35 96.46
CA LEU A 31 168.36 -29.35 97.48
C LEU A 31 167.89 -27.94 97.07
N GLU A 32 167.88 -27.60 95.78
CA GLU A 32 167.20 -26.39 95.29
C GLU A 32 165.68 -26.45 95.49
N GLU A 33 165.03 -27.56 95.17
CA GLU A 33 163.59 -27.73 95.40
C GLU A 33 163.23 -27.63 96.88
N ALA A 34 164.03 -28.24 97.76
CA ALA A 34 163.86 -28.11 99.21
C ALA A 34 163.95 -26.65 99.69
N ARG A 35 164.87 -25.84 99.15
CA ARG A 35 164.99 -24.41 99.48
C ARG A 35 163.78 -23.60 99.01
N ARG A 36 163.35 -23.76 97.75
CA ARG A 36 162.15 -23.08 97.20
C ARG A 36 160.89 -23.40 98.01
N ASN A 37 160.77 -24.63 98.51
CA ASN A 37 159.65 -25.03 99.37
C ASN A 37 159.64 -24.29 100.71
N VAL A 38 160.80 -24.09 101.37
CA VAL A 38 160.91 -23.34 102.64
C VAL A 38 160.52 -21.86 102.47
N GLU A 39 161.02 -21.20 101.42
CA GLU A 39 160.67 -19.82 101.09
C GLU A 39 159.14 -19.67 100.88
N SER A 40 158.51 -20.67 100.24
CA SER A 40 157.06 -20.69 100.04
C SER A 40 156.26 -20.83 101.34
N THR A 41 156.81 -21.43 102.39
CA THR A 41 156.13 -21.61 103.68
C THR A 41 156.23 -20.37 104.56
N ASP A 42 157.38 -19.71 104.60
CA ASP A 42 157.57 -18.50 105.40
C ASP A 42 156.71 -17.33 104.88
N ALA A 43 156.58 -17.19 103.56
CA ALA A 43 155.68 -16.20 102.94
C ALA A 43 154.21 -16.38 103.38
N ARG A 44 153.74 -17.63 103.49
CA ARG A 44 152.38 -17.95 103.96
C ARG A 44 152.20 -17.69 105.46
N ALA A 45 153.23 -17.97 106.27
CA ALA A 45 153.21 -17.67 107.70
C ALA A 45 153.07 -16.16 107.97
N MET A 46 153.78 -15.33 107.20
CA MET A 46 153.66 -13.87 107.28
C MET A 46 152.24 -13.37 106.93
N GLN A 47 151.63 -13.86 105.85
CA GLN A 47 150.26 -13.49 105.48
C GLN A 47 149.27 -13.75 106.62
N ILE A 48 149.22 -14.97 107.15
CA ILE A 48 148.29 -15.36 108.22
C ILE A 48 148.47 -14.48 109.48
N SER A 49 149.72 -14.14 109.83
CA SER A 49 149.99 -13.24 110.96
C SER A 49 149.39 -11.83 110.79
N SER A 50 149.34 -11.32 109.55
CA SER A 50 148.81 -9.99 109.25
C SER A 50 147.28 -9.93 109.33
N GLU A 51 146.60 -10.99 108.88
CA GLU A 51 145.15 -11.15 108.99
C GLU A 51 144.72 -11.24 110.46
N LEU A 52 145.44 -12.03 111.26
CA LEU A 52 145.18 -12.22 112.69
C LEU A 52 145.32 -10.89 113.47
N ALA A 53 146.31 -10.06 113.12
CA ALA A 53 146.48 -8.72 113.70
C ALA A 53 145.32 -7.77 113.35
N LEU A 54 144.74 -7.87 112.15
CA LEU A 54 143.61 -7.05 111.72
C LEU A 54 142.32 -7.45 112.44
N VAL A 55 142.03 -8.76 112.57
CA VAL A 55 140.87 -9.27 113.33
C VAL A 55 140.94 -8.87 114.80
N GLN A 56 142.13 -8.94 115.43
CA GLN A 56 142.32 -8.48 116.82
C GLN A 56 141.98 -6.99 117.03
N ARG A 57 142.09 -6.14 116.01
CA ARG A 57 141.74 -4.72 116.12
C ARG A 57 140.23 -4.52 116.16
N GLN A 58 139.50 -5.20 115.27
CA GLN A 58 138.04 -5.16 115.21
C GLN A 58 137.39 -5.66 116.51
N LEU A 59 138.01 -6.62 117.19
CA LEU A 59 137.52 -7.12 118.48
C LEU A 59 137.62 -6.07 119.59
N ARG A 60 138.77 -5.38 119.71
CA ARG A 60 138.98 -4.31 120.73
C ARG A 60 138.02 -3.13 120.56
N GLU A 61 137.59 -2.85 119.34
CA GLU A 61 136.62 -1.79 119.02
C GLU A 61 135.18 -2.16 119.45
N ASN A 62 134.88 -3.46 119.67
CA ASN A 62 133.62 -3.90 120.27
C ASN A 62 133.64 -3.88 121.82
N GLU A 63 134.80 -4.06 122.44
CA GLU A 63 134.94 -4.25 123.90
C GLU A 63 134.89 -2.94 124.73
N LYS A 64 134.89 -1.75 124.10
CA LYS A 64 134.86 -0.45 124.81
C LYS A 64 133.82 0.52 124.23
N PRO A 65 132.59 0.56 124.78
CA PRO A 65 131.54 1.47 124.32
C PRO A 65 131.84 2.94 124.70
N SER A 66 131.54 3.87 123.78
CA SER A 66 131.66 5.32 123.98
C SER A 66 130.43 6.05 123.40
N TYR A 67 130.00 7.13 124.06
CA TYR A 67 128.75 7.84 123.74
C TYR A 67 128.68 8.39 122.31
N ALA A 68 129.81 8.74 121.68
CA ALA A 68 129.86 9.17 120.29
C ALA A 68 129.33 8.10 119.31
N GLY A 69 129.40 6.81 119.67
CA GLY A 69 128.89 5.72 118.86
C GLY A 69 127.36 5.70 118.72
N LEU A 70 126.62 6.26 119.70
CA LEU A 70 125.15 6.23 119.70
C LEU A 70 124.54 7.04 118.54
N GLY A 71 125.05 8.25 118.29
CA GLY A 71 124.61 9.06 117.14
C GLY A 71 124.79 8.31 115.81
N SER A 72 125.96 7.70 115.60
CA SER A 72 126.22 6.88 114.41
C SER A 72 125.31 5.65 114.27
N ARG A 73 124.75 5.15 115.38
CA ARG A 73 123.83 3.99 115.38
C ARG A 73 122.39 4.44 115.12
N VAL A 74 121.97 5.60 115.64
CA VAL A 74 120.66 6.20 115.32
C VAL A 74 120.61 6.65 113.86
N GLU A 75 121.66 7.29 113.34
CA GLU A 75 121.73 7.67 111.93
C GLU A 75 121.68 6.43 111.01
N ARG A 76 122.42 5.36 111.34
CA ARG A 76 122.34 4.09 110.61
C ARG A 76 120.96 3.42 110.71
N LEU A 77 120.26 3.54 111.85
CA LEU A 77 118.92 2.98 112.00
C LEU A 77 117.87 3.78 111.21
N LEU A 78 117.96 5.11 111.21
CA LEU A 78 117.08 5.96 110.40
C LEU A 78 117.33 5.76 108.90
N ARG A 79 118.60 5.72 108.47
CA ARG A 79 118.98 5.41 107.09
C ARG A 79 118.49 4.01 106.68
N SER A 80 118.71 3.00 107.52
CA SER A 80 118.21 1.65 107.27
C SER A 80 116.68 1.56 107.24
N ALA A 81 115.97 2.38 108.03
CA ALA A 81 114.51 2.45 108.02
C ALA A 81 113.97 3.21 106.80
N GLU A 82 114.69 4.20 106.30
CA GLU A 82 114.39 4.94 105.05
C GLU A 82 114.66 4.05 103.82
N GLU A 83 115.78 3.33 103.81
CA GLU A 83 116.12 2.28 102.83
C GLU A 83 115.05 1.17 102.84
N GLN A 84 114.67 0.64 104.01
CA GLN A 84 113.57 -0.34 104.12
C GLN A 84 112.20 0.23 103.72
N SER A 85 111.91 1.48 104.03
CA SER A 85 110.63 2.12 103.63
C SER A 85 110.57 2.35 102.12
N THR A 86 111.67 2.75 101.49
CA THR A 86 111.76 2.91 100.04
C THR A 86 111.80 1.56 99.32
N GLU A 87 112.41 0.52 99.91
CA GLU A 87 112.32 -0.87 99.44
C GLU A 87 110.88 -1.39 99.51
N VAL A 88 110.19 -1.26 100.64
CA VAL A 88 108.77 -1.67 100.79
C VAL A 88 107.86 -0.86 99.86
N LEU A 89 108.06 0.45 99.69
CA LEU A 89 107.28 1.25 98.75
C LEU A 89 107.55 0.88 97.29
N THR A 90 108.79 0.60 96.90
CA THR A 90 109.10 0.16 95.52
C THR A 90 108.57 -1.25 95.27
N GLN A 91 108.69 -2.17 96.22
CA GLN A 91 108.10 -3.51 96.17
C GLN A 91 106.57 -3.46 96.08
N ALA A 92 105.90 -2.62 96.90
CA ALA A 92 104.44 -2.46 96.86
C ALA A 92 103.97 -1.85 95.53
N ASN A 93 104.69 -0.86 94.98
CA ASN A 93 104.39 -0.30 93.66
C ASN A 93 104.62 -1.32 92.53
N GLN A 94 105.66 -2.15 92.61
CA GLN A 94 105.89 -3.26 91.67
C GLN A 94 104.76 -4.29 91.76
N GLN A 95 104.37 -4.72 92.96
CA GLN A 95 103.26 -5.65 93.18
C GLN A 95 101.92 -5.07 92.68
N ALA A 96 101.66 -3.78 92.90
CA ALA A 96 100.47 -3.11 92.37
C ALA A 96 100.49 -3.04 90.83
N ALA A 97 101.64 -2.74 90.22
CA ALA A 97 101.80 -2.76 88.77
C ALA A 97 101.59 -4.18 88.19
N ASP A 98 102.14 -5.20 88.85
CA ASP A 98 101.97 -6.62 88.49
C ASP A 98 100.50 -7.06 88.57
N VAL A 99 99.81 -6.74 89.66
CA VAL A 99 98.38 -7.04 89.84
C VAL A 99 97.56 -6.31 88.77
N MET A 100 97.86 -5.04 88.49
CA MET A 100 97.17 -4.27 87.44
C MET A 100 97.47 -4.79 86.03
N ALA A 101 98.68 -5.29 85.76
CA ALA A 101 99.03 -5.92 84.49
C ALA A 101 98.29 -7.26 84.30
N ARG A 102 98.27 -8.11 85.34
CA ARG A 102 97.51 -9.38 85.35
C ARG A 102 96.01 -9.14 85.24
N ALA A 103 95.47 -8.13 85.91
CA ALA A 103 94.05 -7.75 85.83
C ALA A 103 93.68 -7.24 84.43
N LYS A 104 94.52 -6.37 83.81
CA LYS A 104 94.33 -5.91 82.42
C LYS A 104 94.40 -7.06 81.42
N LEU A 105 95.35 -7.98 81.58
CA LEU A 105 95.47 -9.17 80.73
C LEU A 105 94.25 -10.08 80.87
N SER A 106 93.80 -10.35 82.10
CA SER A 106 92.61 -11.15 82.38
C SER A 106 91.34 -10.51 81.80
N ALA A 107 91.14 -9.21 82.01
CA ALA A 107 90.02 -8.47 81.42
C ALA A 107 90.05 -8.48 79.89
N GLY A 108 91.24 -8.35 79.28
CA GLY A 108 91.44 -8.50 77.84
C GLY A 108 91.10 -9.90 77.32
N GLN A 109 91.49 -10.95 78.04
CA GLN A 109 91.16 -12.34 77.69
C GLN A 109 89.66 -12.64 77.83
N VAL A 110 89.02 -12.18 78.91
CA VAL A 110 87.56 -12.32 79.10
C VAL A 110 86.80 -11.56 78.02
N ARG A 111 87.22 -10.33 77.69
CA ARG A 111 86.64 -9.54 76.61
C ARG A 111 86.80 -10.25 75.25
N ALA A 112 88.00 -10.72 74.91
CA ALA A 112 88.25 -11.38 73.62
C ALA A 112 87.45 -12.69 73.47
N ARG A 113 87.25 -13.45 74.56
CA ARG A 113 86.34 -14.61 74.57
C ARG A 113 84.90 -14.20 74.34
N ALA A 114 84.38 -13.23 75.09
CA ALA A 114 83.02 -12.73 74.93
C ALA A 114 82.76 -12.13 73.53
N GLU A 115 83.76 -11.48 72.93
CA GLU A 115 83.68 -10.98 71.54
C GLU A 115 83.69 -12.14 70.51
N SER A 116 84.46 -13.21 70.73
CA SER A 116 84.41 -14.43 69.90
C SER A 116 83.05 -15.12 70.02
N GLU A 117 82.63 -15.45 71.24
CA GLU A 117 81.36 -16.10 71.57
C GLU A 117 80.16 -15.31 71.01
N ALA A 118 80.15 -13.99 71.16
CA ALA A 118 79.12 -13.15 70.55
C ALA A 118 79.16 -13.16 69.01
N SER A 119 80.35 -13.20 68.40
CA SER A 119 80.49 -13.30 66.94
C SER A 119 80.03 -14.66 66.40
N GLU A 120 80.27 -15.74 67.16
CA GLU A 120 79.85 -17.10 66.85
C GLU A 120 78.34 -17.26 66.98
N LEU A 121 77.73 -16.75 68.06
CA LEU A 121 76.28 -16.73 68.28
C LEU A 121 75.53 -15.86 67.24
N LEU A 122 76.08 -14.69 66.88
CA LEU A 122 75.54 -13.89 65.78
C LEU A 122 75.77 -14.57 64.41
N GLY A 123 76.81 -15.40 64.29
CA GLY A 123 77.09 -16.20 63.11
C GLY A 123 76.13 -17.37 62.93
N SER A 124 75.80 -18.10 63.99
CA SER A 124 74.82 -19.20 63.96
C SER A 124 73.41 -18.67 63.75
N ALA A 125 72.95 -17.71 64.55
CA ALA A 125 71.60 -17.15 64.45
C ALA A 125 71.31 -16.52 63.07
N ARG A 126 72.32 -15.96 62.39
CA ARG A 126 72.18 -15.48 61.00
C ARG A 126 72.04 -16.61 59.98
N ARG A 127 72.73 -17.74 60.16
CA ARG A 127 72.59 -18.91 59.27
C ARG A 127 71.23 -19.57 59.47
N GLU A 128 70.83 -19.78 60.72
CA GLU A 128 69.52 -20.32 61.09
C GLU A 128 68.36 -19.46 60.55
N ALA A 129 68.45 -18.13 60.69
CA ALA A 129 67.46 -17.21 60.12
C ALA A 129 67.43 -17.18 58.59
N GLU A 130 68.56 -17.45 57.91
CA GLU A 130 68.60 -17.58 56.44
C GLU A 130 68.07 -18.94 55.98
N GLU A 131 68.37 -20.01 56.72
CA GLU A 131 67.86 -21.37 56.46
C GLU A 131 66.34 -21.39 56.61
N ILE A 132 65.79 -20.85 57.70
CA ILE A 132 64.34 -20.72 57.92
C ILE A 132 63.70 -19.84 56.82
N ARG A 133 64.34 -18.74 56.41
CA ARG A 133 63.85 -17.91 55.30
C ARG A 133 63.84 -18.68 53.98
N SER A 134 64.88 -19.44 53.69
CA SER A 134 65.03 -20.21 52.45
C SER A 134 64.03 -21.36 52.37
N THR A 135 63.86 -22.14 53.45
CA THR A 135 62.88 -23.24 53.50
C THR A 135 61.45 -22.72 53.42
N THR A 136 61.07 -21.72 54.22
CA THR A 136 59.70 -21.16 54.18
C THR A 136 59.38 -20.47 52.86
N ALA A 137 60.36 -19.85 52.18
CA ALA A 137 60.18 -19.33 50.83
C ALA A 137 59.94 -20.45 49.81
N ALA A 138 60.72 -21.54 49.84
CA ALA A 138 60.54 -22.69 48.96
C ALA A 138 59.22 -23.44 49.21
N GLU A 139 58.77 -23.53 50.47
CA GLU A 139 57.46 -24.08 50.83
C GLU A 139 56.30 -23.18 50.34
N ALA A 140 56.44 -21.85 50.47
CA ALA A 140 55.46 -20.90 49.95
C ALA A 140 55.37 -20.95 48.41
N GLU A 141 56.51 -20.97 47.71
CA GLU A 141 56.54 -21.12 46.25
C GLU A 141 55.98 -22.48 45.80
N GLY A 142 56.34 -23.56 46.48
CA GLY A 142 55.82 -24.90 46.21
C GLY A 142 54.30 -25.03 46.40
N THR A 143 53.75 -24.40 47.45
CA THR A 143 52.30 -24.37 47.68
C THR A 143 51.56 -23.47 46.69
N LEU A 144 52.13 -22.33 46.29
CA LEU A 144 51.59 -21.49 45.22
C LEU A 144 51.57 -22.22 43.87
N LEU A 145 52.67 -22.87 43.47
CA LEU A 145 52.76 -23.66 42.24
C LEU A 145 51.84 -24.89 42.26
N ALA A 146 51.53 -25.46 43.44
CA ALA A 146 50.53 -26.51 43.58
C ALA A 146 49.10 -25.98 43.45
N ALA A 147 48.81 -24.81 44.05
CA ALA A 147 47.50 -24.16 43.94
C ALA A 147 47.21 -23.67 42.51
N GLN A 148 48.21 -23.11 41.81
CA GLN A 148 48.10 -22.69 40.41
C GLN A 148 47.79 -23.87 39.49
N ARG A 149 48.58 -24.94 39.52
CA ARG A 149 48.31 -26.14 38.70
C ARG A 149 46.94 -26.75 39.00
N ARG A 150 46.51 -26.79 40.26
CA ARG A 150 45.16 -27.25 40.62
C ARG A 150 44.06 -26.33 40.08
N ALA A 151 44.28 -25.02 40.02
CA ALA A 151 43.35 -24.09 39.40
C ALA A 151 43.30 -24.27 37.88
N GLU A 152 44.45 -24.46 37.21
CA GLU A 152 44.55 -24.76 35.78
C GLU A 152 43.87 -26.09 35.42
N GLU A 153 44.08 -27.14 36.22
CA GLU A 153 43.40 -28.44 36.09
C GLU A 153 41.87 -28.30 36.21
N LEU A 154 41.39 -27.53 37.20
CA LEU A 154 39.96 -27.27 37.42
C LEU A 154 39.36 -26.44 36.28
N VAL A 155 39.97 -25.33 35.89
CA VAL A 155 39.52 -24.49 34.76
C VAL A 155 39.48 -25.31 33.48
N GLY A 156 40.57 -26.01 33.14
CA GLY A 156 40.61 -26.86 31.95
C GLY A 156 39.61 -28.01 32.01
N SER A 157 39.24 -28.51 33.19
CA SER A 157 38.16 -29.50 33.33
C SER A 157 36.78 -28.90 33.04
N ALA A 158 36.49 -27.72 33.58
CA ALA A 158 35.24 -26.99 33.34
C ALA A 158 35.10 -26.53 31.88
N GLU A 159 36.20 -26.12 31.23
CA GLU A 159 36.23 -25.80 29.80
C GLU A 159 35.88 -27.01 28.93
N ARG A 160 36.43 -28.19 29.25
CA ARG A 160 36.12 -29.45 28.54
C ARG A 160 34.66 -29.88 28.78
N GLU A 161 34.14 -29.71 29.99
CA GLU A 161 32.74 -30.00 30.32
C GLU A 161 31.78 -29.04 29.61
N ALA A 162 32.06 -27.74 29.61
CA ALA A 162 31.28 -26.73 28.88
C ALA A 162 31.31 -26.97 27.36
N ALA A 163 32.46 -27.35 26.79
CA ALA A 163 32.57 -27.73 25.39
C ALA A 163 31.76 -29.00 25.06
N LEU A 164 31.76 -30.00 25.96
CA LEU A 164 30.95 -31.21 25.81
C LEU A 164 29.44 -30.87 25.84
N ILE A 165 28.98 -30.12 26.83
CA ILE A 165 27.58 -29.67 26.98
C ILE A 165 27.12 -28.88 25.75
N THR A 166 27.98 -27.98 25.24
CA THR A 166 27.69 -27.19 24.04
C THR A 166 27.60 -28.08 22.79
N SER A 167 28.47 -29.08 22.67
CA SER A 167 28.45 -30.06 21.58
C SER A 167 27.19 -30.93 21.61
N THR A 168 26.81 -31.45 22.78
CA THR A 168 25.58 -32.24 22.93
C THR A 168 24.32 -31.41 22.70
N LEU A 169 24.27 -30.17 23.18
CA LEU A 169 23.13 -29.27 22.92
C LEU A 169 23.01 -28.93 21.43
N SER A 170 24.11 -28.68 20.74
CA SER A 170 24.13 -28.45 19.29
C SER A 170 23.65 -29.68 18.50
N ALA A 171 24.02 -30.88 18.95
CA ALA A 171 23.52 -32.13 18.37
C ALA A 171 22.01 -32.29 18.59
N GLU A 172 21.52 -32.13 19.82
CA GLU A 172 20.08 -32.17 20.13
C GLU A 172 19.28 -31.12 19.37
N GLU A 173 19.79 -29.90 19.22
CA GLU A 173 19.16 -28.86 18.40
C GLU A 173 19.08 -29.27 16.93
N SER A 174 20.14 -29.87 16.37
CA SER A 174 20.12 -30.35 14.99
C SER A 174 19.11 -31.48 14.78
N GLU A 175 19.00 -32.41 15.74
CA GLU A 175 18.03 -33.51 15.70
C GLU A 175 16.58 -33.01 15.85
N ARG A 176 16.33 -32.08 16.78
CA ARG A 176 15.02 -31.44 16.95
C ARG A 176 14.61 -30.67 15.69
N ARG A 177 15.51 -29.88 15.10
CA ARG A 177 15.26 -29.16 13.84
C ARG A 177 14.96 -30.12 12.69
N ALA A 178 15.78 -31.15 12.50
CA ALA A 178 15.57 -32.17 11.46
C ALA A 178 14.31 -33.03 11.69
N THR A 179 13.79 -33.09 12.93
CA THR A 179 12.52 -33.75 13.24
C THR A 179 11.33 -32.85 12.92
N LEU A 180 11.36 -31.59 13.36
CA LEU A 180 10.35 -30.59 13.02
C LEU A 180 10.25 -30.35 11.50
N GLU A 181 11.38 -30.33 10.77
CA GLU A 181 11.40 -30.18 9.31
C GLU A 181 10.71 -31.37 8.61
N ARG A 182 10.91 -32.60 9.10
CA ARG A 182 10.21 -33.79 8.61
C ARG A 182 8.72 -33.75 8.95
N GLU A 183 8.34 -33.35 10.16
CA GLU A 183 6.94 -33.23 10.59
C GLU A 183 6.20 -32.16 9.77
N ILE A 184 6.80 -31.00 9.56
CA ILE A 184 6.28 -29.93 8.69
C ILE A 184 6.18 -30.41 7.25
N GLY A 185 7.18 -31.15 6.74
CA GLY A 185 7.14 -31.75 5.40
C GLY A 185 5.99 -32.75 5.22
N VAL A 186 5.74 -33.60 6.22
CA VAL A 186 4.61 -34.54 6.24
C VAL A 186 3.28 -33.79 6.33
N GLN A 187 3.11 -32.86 7.28
CA GLN A 187 1.87 -32.06 7.41
C GLN A 187 1.56 -31.28 6.14
N ARG A 188 2.58 -30.68 5.51
CA ARG A 188 2.46 -29.97 4.23
C ARG A 188 2.03 -30.92 3.11
N SER A 189 2.66 -32.08 2.98
CA SER A 189 2.29 -33.08 1.96
C SER A 189 0.85 -33.59 2.14
N THR A 190 0.43 -33.81 3.39
CA THR A 190 -0.96 -34.15 3.73
C THR A 190 -1.92 -33.02 3.35
N ALA A 191 -1.63 -31.77 3.69
CA ALA A 191 -2.50 -30.63 3.36
C ALA A 191 -2.55 -30.33 1.85
N GLU A 192 -1.42 -30.44 1.14
CA GLU A 192 -1.37 -30.34 -0.33
C GLU A 192 -2.20 -31.46 -0.98
N ARG A 193 -2.13 -32.69 -0.43
CA ARG A 193 -3.00 -33.79 -0.88
C ARG A 193 -4.47 -33.52 -0.60
N GLU A 194 -4.86 -33.24 0.64
CA GLU A 194 -6.25 -33.00 1.05
C GLU A 194 -6.89 -31.85 0.26
N THR A 195 -6.14 -30.76 0.02
CA THR A 195 -6.63 -29.65 -0.81
C THR A 195 -6.79 -30.03 -2.29
N THR A 196 -5.93 -30.90 -2.85
CA THR A 196 -6.18 -31.45 -4.20
C THR A 196 -7.37 -32.41 -4.26
N GLU A 197 -7.56 -33.26 -3.24
CA GLU A 197 -8.69 -34.19 -3.18
C GLU A 197 -10.03 -33.44 -3.05
N LEU A 198 -10.11 -32.45 -2.13
CA LEU A 198 -11.28 -31.57 -1.97
C LEU A 198 -11.56 -30.71 -3.23
N ARG A 199 -10.51 -30.29 -3.93
CA ARG A 199 -10.67 -29.57 -5.20
C ARG A 199 -11.24 -30.47 -6.29
N VAL A 200 -10.72 -31.69 -6.44
CA VAL A 200 -11.21 -32.66 -7.44
C VAL A 200 -12.64 -33.11 -7.13
N SER A 201 -13.03 -33.26 -5.85
CA SER A 201 -14.43 -33.52 -5.50
C SER A 201 -15.33 -32.33 -5.84
N ALA A 202 -14.95 -31.10 -5.50
CA ALA A 202 -15.75 -29.90 -5.83
C ALA A 202 -15.87 -29.66 -7.36
N GLU A 203 -14.81 -29.90 -8.13
CA GLU A 203 -14.85 -29.85 -9.59
C GLU A 203 -15.77 -30.95 -10.17
N ARG A 204 -15.78 -32.16 -9.59
CA ARG A 204 -16.69 -33.24 -9.96
C ARG A 204 -18.15 -32.93 -9.59
N ASP A 205 -18.41 -32.47 -8.38
CA ASP A 205 -19.75 -32.19 -7.88
C ASP A 205 -20.40 -31.05 -8.64
N THR A 206 -19.65 -29.97 -8.93
CA THR A 206 -20.16 -28.87 -9.76
C THR A 206 -20.27 -29.24 -11.25
N ALA A 207 -19.54 -30.26 -11.75
CA ALA A 207 -19.79 -30.83 -13.07
C ALA A 207 -21.07 -31.69 -13.09
N GLN A 208 -21.31 -32.49 -12.04
CA GLN A 208 -22.52 -33.28 -11.88
C GLN A 208 -23.77 -32.40 -11.77
N GLN A 209 -23.74 -31.36 -10.93
CA GLN A 209 -24.83 -30.39 -10.80
C GLN A 209 -25.14 -29.70 -12.14
N ARG A 210 -24.11 -29.23 -12.87
CA ARG A 210 -24.31 -28.66 -14.21
C ARG A 210 -24.93 -29.65 -15.19
N ALA A 211 -24.54 -30.93 -15.15
CA ALA A 211 -25.13 -31.97 -16.00
C ALA A 211 -26.60 -32.26 -15.63
N GLN A 212 -26.94 -32.27 -14.33
CA GLN A 212 -28.31 -32.43 -13.84
C GLN A 212 -29.19 -31.26 -14.30
N THR A 213 -28.79 -30.01 -14.01
CA THR A 213 -29.54 -28.82 -14.44
C THR A 213 -29.62 -28.67 -15.96
N ALA A 214 -28.61 -29.12 -16.72
CA ALA A 214 -28.68 -29.16 -18.18
C ALA A 214 -29.68 -30.20 -18.70
N ALA A 215 -29.78 -31.37 -18.05
CA ALA A 215 -30.76 -32.38 -18.39
C ALA A 215 -32.19 -31.95 -18.01
N GLU A 216 -32.37 -31.34 -16.84
CA GLU A 216 -33.64 -30.75 -16.39
C GLU A 216 -34.11 -29.65 -17.35
N ALA A 217 -33.21 -28.72 -17.73
CA ALA A 217 -33.52 -27.66 -18.67
C ALA A 217 -33.75 -28.17 -20.11
N ALA A 218 -33.18 -29.32 -20.49
CA ALA A 218 -33.48 -29.98 -21.76
C ALA A 218 -34.87 -30.64 -21.73
N ALA A 219 -35.20 -31.35 -20.63
CA ALA A 219 -36.51 -31.98 -20.45
C ALA A 219 -37.65 -30.95 -20.43
N LEU A 220 -37.49 -29.84 -19.70
CA LEU A 220 -38.47 -28.74 -19.66
C LEU A 220 -38.66 -28.05 -21.02
N ARG A 221 -37.60 -27.97 -21.85
CA ARG A 221 -37.73 -27.48 -23.23
C ARG A 221 -38.49 -28.48 -24.10
N GLU A 222 -38.14 -29.76 -24.04
CA GLU A 222 -38.85 -30.79 -24.81
C GLU A 222 -40.32 -30.93 -24.38
N GLU A 223 -40.64 -30.65 -23.11
CA GLU A 223 -42.01 -30.56 -22.60
C GLU A 223 -42.74 -29.34 -23.17
N ALA A 224 -42.16 -28.14 -23.07
CA ALA A 224 -42.73 -26.91 -23.64
C ALA A 224 -42.86 -26.94 -25.17
N ASP A 225 -41.91 -27.55 -25.89
CA ASP A 225 -41.96 -27.75 -27.34
C ASP A 225 -43.12 -28.70 -27.70
N ARG A 226 -43.32 -29.80 -26.95
CA ARG A 226 -44.47 -30.69 -27.12
C ARG A 226 -45.78 -29.93 -26.86
N GLU A 227 -45.93 -29.24 -25.73
CA GLU A 227 -47.13 -28.46 -25.40
C GLU A 227 -47.45 -27.40 -26.48
N SER A 228 -46.43 -26.72 -27.00
CA SER A 228 -46.53 -25.77 -28.10
C SER A 228 -47.03 -26.44 -29.39
N THR A 229 -46.48 -27.60 -29.76
CA THR A 229 -46.97 -28.35 -30.93
C THR A 229 -48.41 -28.84 -30.73
N ASP A 230 -48.76 -29.33 -29.54
CA ASP A 230 -50.11 -29.78 -29.19
C ASP A 230 -51.13 -28.64 -29.28
N LEU A 231 -50.78 -27.45 -28.78
CA LEU A 231 -51.60 -26.25 -28.87
C LEU A 231 -51.75 -25.77 -30.33
N LEU A 232 -50.68 -25.80 -31.12
CA LEU A 232 -50.71 -25.48 -32.55
C LEU A 232 -51.54 -26.49 -33.35
N GLU A 233 -51.56 -27.78 -32.98
CA GLU A 233 -52.44 -28.74 -33.62
C GLU A 233 -53.91 -28.57 -33.21
N ARG A 234 -54.19 -28.32 -31.92
CA ARG A 234 -55.56 -28.06 -31.42
C ARG A 234 -56.16 -26.83 -32.10
N THR A 235 -55.45 -25.70 -32.09
CA THR A 235 -55.90 -24.46 -32.75
C THR A 235 -56.03 -24.61 -34.26
N ARG A 236 -55.16 -25.39 -34.93
CA ARG A 236 -55.35 -25.74 -36.36
C ARG A 236 -56.58 -26.59 -36.62
N ARG A 237 -56.90 -27.56 -35.75
CA ARG A 237 -58.13 -28.38 -35.85
C ARG A 237 -59.38 -27.53 -35.64
N GLU A 238 -59.35 -26.62 -34.68
CA GLU A 238 -60.43 -25.67 -34.39
C GLU A 238 -60.63 -24.66 -35.54
N ALA A 239 -59.56 -24.06 -36.05
CA ALA A 239 -59.63 -23.16 -37.22
C ALA A 239 -60.12 -23.90 -38.48
N ALA A 240 -59.66 -25.12 -38.74
CA ALA A 240 -60.14 -25.94 -39.84
C ALA A 240 -61.62 -26.31 -39.69
N ARG A 241 -62.09 -26.54 -38.46
CA ARG A 241 -63.50 -26.77 -38.14
C ARG A 241 -64.35 -25.51 -38.39
N ILE A 242 -63.94 -24.35 -37.89
CA ILE A 242 -64.64 -23.06 -38.10
C ILE A 242 -64.73 -22.76 -39.61
N VAL A 243 -63.65 -22.97 -40.37
CA VAL A 243 -63.65 -22.81 -41.84
C VAL A 243 -64.56 -23.83 -42.54
N ALA A 244 -64.72 -25.05 -42.01
CA ALA A 244 -65.65 -26.03 -42.56
C ALA A 244 -67.12 -25.67 -42.25
N GLU A 245 -67.41 -25.24 -41.02
CA GLU A 245 -68.75 -24.78 -40.59
C GLU A 245 -69.17 -23.51 -41.37
N ALA A 246 -68.27 -22.54 -41.53
CA ALA A 246 -68.50 -21.35 -42.35
C ALA A 246 -68.72 -21.69 -43.84
N LYS A 247 -67.98 -22.65 -44.40
CA LYS A 247 -68.21 -23.14 -45.78
C LYS A 247 -69.53 -23.89 -45.93
N HIS A 248 -69.96 -24.62 -44.90
CA HIS A 248 -71.25 -25.30 -44.89
C HIS A 248 -72.40 -24.27 -44.94
N HIS A 249 -72.36 -23.25 -44.09
CA HIS A 249 -73.37 -22.19 -44.08
C HIS A 249 -73.32 -21.33 -45.35
N ALA A 250 -72.14 -21.07 -45.93
CA ALA A 250 -72.04 -20.41 -47.22
C ALA A 250 -72.64 -21.24 -48.37
N ALA A 251 -72.49 -22.56 -48.34
CA ALA A 251 -73.13 -23.47 -49.29
C ALA A 251 -74.65 -23.48 -49.11
N GLU A 252 -75.16 -23.65 -47.88
CA GLU A 252 -76.59 -23.60 -47.55
C GLU A 252 -77.24 -22.28 -48.00
N ALA A 253 -76.57 -21.14 -47.75
CA ALA A 253 -77.03 -19.83 -48.22
C ALA A 253 -77.04 -19.73 -49.75
N SER A 254 -76.03 -20.28 -50.43
CA SER A 254 -76.00 -20.28 -51.90
C SER A 254 -77.08 -21.19 -52.52
N ASP A 255 -77.34 -22.36 -51.91
CA ASP A 255 -78.41 -23.26 -52.31
C ASP A 255 -79.77 -22.59 -52.10
N ALA A 256 -80.00 -21.96 -50.94
CA ALA A 256 -81.20 -21.17 -50.67
C ALA A 256 -81.44 -20.09 -51.74
N VAL A 257 -80.44 -19.24 -52.02
CA VAL A 257 -80.52 -18.20 -53.06
C VAL A 257 -80.80 -18.79 -54.45
N THR A 258 -80.23 -19.95 -54.80
CA THR A 258 -80.58 -20.60 -56.08
C THR A 258 -82.02 -21.09 -56.11
N THR A 259 -82.56 -21.64 -55.02
CA THR A 259 -83.97 -22.05 -54.97
C THR A 259 -84.94 -20.86 -55.01
N GLU A 260 -84.61 -19.73 -54.41
CA GLU A 260 -85.38 -18.48 -54.52
C GLU A 260 -85.38 -17.95 -55.96
N LEU A 261 -84.21 -17.96 -56.63
CA LEU A 261 -84.09 -17.57 -58.04
C LEU A 261 -84.83 -18.52 -58.99
N GLU A 262 -84.94 -19.81 -58.67
CA GLU A 262 -85.75 -20.76 -59.44
C GLU A 262 -87.25 -20.56 -59.20
N GLN A 263 -87.69 -20.33 -57.96
CA GLN A 263 -89.09 -19.98 -57.65
C GLN A 263 -89.52 -18.69 -58.37
N LEU A 264 -88.70 -17.64 -58.35
CA LEU A 264 -88.95 -16.40 -59.08
C LEU A 264 -89.04 -16.61 -60.60
N ARG A 265 -88.21 -17.51 -61.17
CA ARG A 265 -88.28 -17.89 -62.59
C ARG A 265 -89.54 -18.67 -62.93
N GLU A 266 -90.02 -19.53 -62.03
CA GLU A 266 -91.25 -20.31 -62.25
C GLU A 266 -92.50 -19.43 -62.11
N GLN A 267 -92.52 -18.50 -61.16
CA GLN A 267 -93.54 -17.44 -61.05
C GLN A 267 -93.58 -16.58 -62.33
N ALA A 268 -92.42 -16.16 -62.85
CA ALA A 268 -92.34 -15.40 -64.10
C ALA A 268 -92.83 -16.20 -65.33
N ARG A 269 -92.66 -17.52 -65.36
CA ARG A 269 -93.22 -18.40 -66.41
C ARG A 269 -94.74 -18.53 -66.31
N ALA A 270 -95.29 -18.64 -65.11
CA ALA A 270 -96.74 -18.67 -64.90
C ALA A 270 -97.40 -17.37 -65.39
N ALA A 271 -96.86 -16.21 -64.98
CA ALA A 271 -97.35 -14.90 -65.40
C ALA A 271 -97.30 -14.69 -66.93
N LEU A 272 -96.32 -15.27 -67.62
CA LEU A 272 -96.26 -15.28 -69.09
C LEU A 272 -97.37 -16.13 -69.72
N ALA A 273 -97.63 -17.33 -69.18
CA ALA A 273 -98.68 -18.22 -69.69
C ALA A 273 -100.09 -17.62 -69.52
N ASP A 274 -100.36 -16.97 -68.38
CA ASP A 274 -101.62 -16.27 -68.13
C ASP A 274 -101.81 -15.09 -69.11
N ALA A 275 -100.74 -14.33 -69.38
CA ALA A 275 -100.76 -13.22 -70.34
C ALA A 275 -101.01 -13.68 -71.79
N GLU A 276 -100.43 -14.81 -72.23
CA GLU A 276 -100.73 -15.40 -73.55
C GLU A 276 -102.20 -15.83 -73.67
N LEU A 277 -102.79 -16.32 -72.58
CA LEU A 277 -104.18 -16.75 -72.53
C LEU A 277 -105.17 -15.58 -72.61
N GLU A 278 -104.87 -14.43 -71.98
CA GLU A 278 -105.61 -13.19 -72.20
C GLU A 278 -105.51 -12.68 -73.66
N ILE A 279 -104.32 -12.76 -74.28
CA ILE A 279 -104.10 -12.30 -75.66
C ILE A 279 -104.94 -13.13 -76.66
N ALA A 280 -105.16 -14.42 -76.39
CA ALA A 280 -106.07 -15.25 -77.18
C ALA A 280 -107.54 -14.79 -77.05
N GLN A 281 -108.03 -14.60 -75.81
CA GLN A 281 -109.41 -14.18 -75.55
C GLN A 281 -109.73 -12.80 -76.14
N ARG A 282 -108.78 -11.85 -76.07
CA ARG A 282 -108.93 -10.51 -76.67
C ARG A 282 -108.98 -10.53 -78.21
N ARG A 283 -108.44 -11.57 -78.88
CA ARG A 283 -108.52 -11.69 -80.36
C ARG A 283 -109.90 -12.12 -80.86
N GLU A 284 -110.54 -13.06 -80.16
CA GLU A 284 -111.90 -13.54 -80.51
C GLU A 284 -112.94 -12.40 -80.36
N GLN A 285 -112.79 -11.56 -79.33
CA GLN A 285 -113.61 -10.36 -79.13
C GLN A 285 -113.36 -9.31 -80.24
N VAL A 286 -112.11 -9.12 -80.66
CA VAL A 286 -111.74 -8.13 -81.71
C VAL A 286 -112.37 -8.45 -83.08
N GLU A 287 -112.49 -9.72 -83.47
CA GLU A 287 -113.17 -10.09 -84.73
C GLU A 287 -114.68 -9.85 -84.66
N HIS A 288 -115.31 -10.22 -83.54
CA HIS A 288 -116.75 -10.07 -83.37
C HIS A 288 -117.18 -8.59 -83.31
N GLU A 289 -116.34 -7.73 -82.73
CA GLU A 289 -116.53 -6.27 -82.75
C GLU A 289 -116.15 -5.64 -84.10
N ALA A 290 -115.17 -6.17 -84.85
CA ALA A 290 -114.82 -5.64 -86.17
C ALA A 290 -115.98 -5.70 -87.18
N ALA A 291 -116.82 -6.74 -87.08
CA ALA A 291 -118.06 -6.84 -87.87
C ALA A 291 -119.08 -5.73 -87.51
N ALA A 292 -119.20 -5.36 -86.24
CA ALA A 292 -120.08 -4.27 -85.80
C ALA A 292 -119.53 -2.88 -86.18
N ARG A 293 -118.22 -2.67 -86.02
CA ARG A 293 -117.54 -1.40 -86.34
C ARG A 293 -117.67 -1.00 -87.82
N HIS A 294 -117.89 -1.96 -88.73
CA HIS A 294 -118.02 -1.65 -90.16
C HIS A 294 -119.38 -1.02 -90.54
N GLU A 295 -120.43 -1.28 -89.76
CA GLU A 295 -121.76 -0.64 -89.95
C GLU A 295 -121.82 0.73 -89.24
N THR A 296 -121.13 0.90 -88.10
CA THR A 296 -121.03 2.20 -87.40
C THR A 296 -120.06 3.17 -88.08
N ALA A 297 -119.02 2.69 -88.76
CA ALA A 297 -118.14 3.51 -89.61
C ALA A 297 -118.89 4.25 -90.75
N ARG A 298 -120.14 3.84 -91.03
CA ARG A 298 -121.07 4.52 -91.96
C ARG A 298 -121.91 5.62 -91.32
N GLN A 299 -121.91 5.71 -90.00
CA GLN A 299 -122.72 6.65 -89.20
C GLN A 299 -121.86 7.79 -88.65
N GLU A 300 -120.56 7.56 -88.41
CA GLU A 300 -119.67 8.57 -87.84
C GLU A 300 -119.00 9.50 -88.87
N THR A 301 -118.91 9.11 -90.15
CA THR A 301 -118.53 10.07 -91.21
C THR A 301 -119.53 11.22 -91.37
N ASP A 302 -120.75 11.07 -90.87
CA ASP A 302 -121.79 12.10 -90.88
C ASP A 302 -121.94 12.84 -89.54
N LEU A 303 -121.31 12.36 -88.45
CA LEU A 303 -121.08 13.19 -87.24
C LEU A 303 -119.85 14.09 -87.39
N LEU A 304 -118.88 13.69 -88.23
CA LEU A 304 -118.02 14.59 -89.03
C LEU A 304 -117.45 15.75 -88.17
N VAL A 305 -117.72 16.98 -88.59
CA VAL A 305 -118.09 18.22 -87.87
C VAL A 305 -117.93 18.30 -86.35
N ARG A 306 -118.19 17.26 -85.54
CA ARG A 306 -117.80 17.27 -84.11
C ARG A 306 -116.29 17.20 -83.89
N ALA A 307 -115.52 16.75 -84.87
CA ALA A 307 -114.09 17.03 -85.03
C ALA A 307 -113.79 18.50 -85.40
N ALA A 308 -114.61 19.43 -84.89
CA ALA A 308 -114.39 20.87 -84.79
C ALA A 308 -115.00 21.47 -83.50
N GLU A 309 -115.55 20.62 -82.60
CA GLU A 309 -115.72 20.91 -81.16
C GLU A 309 -114.47 20.43 -80.38
N GLU A 310 -113.65 19.54 -80.97
CA GLU A 310 -112.19 19.50 -80.76
C GLU A 310 -111.58 20.90 -80.85
N HIS A 311 -110.43 21.11 -80.20
CA HIS A 311 -109.74 22.40 -80.06
C HIS A 311 -110.45 23.48 -79.21
N ALA A 312 -111.78 23.51 -79.12
CA ALA A 312 -112.51 24.64 -78.53
C ALA A 312 -112.56 24.67 -76.98
N ALA A 313 -112.35 23.53 -76.30
CA ALA A 313 -112.48 23.44 -74.83
C ALA A 313 -111.40 22.53 -74.17
N GLU A 314 -110.40 22.09 -74.94
CA GLU A 314 -109.73 20.82 -74.68
C GLU A 314 -108.44 20.93 -73.87
N ALA A 315 -107.54 21.83 -74.28
CA ALA A 315 -106.21 21.98 -73.70
C ALA A 315 -106.14 23.03 -72.58
N GLU A 316 -106.74 24.21 -72.78
CA GLU A 316 -106.45 25.40 -71.97
C GLU A 316 -106.78 25.22 -70.48
N GLN A 317 -107.98 24.75 -70.14
CA GLN A 317 -108.37 24.62 -68.72
C GLN A 317 -107.66 23.47 -67.98
N ARG A 318 -107.26 22.41 -68.69
CA ARG A 318 -106.51 21.29 -68.08
C ARG A 318 -105.03 21.65 -67.93
N VAL A 319 -104.42 22.31 -68.90
CA VAL A 319 -103.05 22.85 -68.74
C VAL A 319 -103.03 23.94 -67.67
N ALA A 320 -104.03 24.84 -67.63
CA ALA A 320 -104.10 25.89 -66.60
C ALA A 320 -104.21 25.30 -65.18
N LEU A 321 -105.10 24.33 -64.92
CA LEU A 321 -105.22 23.74 -63.59
C LEU A 321 -104.08 22.78 -63.25
N ALA A 322 -103.56 22.00 -64.20
CA ALA A 322 -102.43 21.11 -63.96
C ALA A 322 -101.11 21.86 -63.79
N LEU A 323 -100.88 22.95 -64.53
CA LEU A 323 -99.77 23.87 -64.23
C LEU A 323 -100.03 24.63 -62.95
N GLN A 324 -101.23 25.15 -62.66
CA GLN A 324 -101.48 25.83 -61.39
C GLN A 324 -101.34 24.89 -60.19
N GLN A 325 -101.53 23.57 -60.34
CA GLN A 325 -101.25 22.58 -59.29
C GLN A 325 -99.79 22.09 -59.29
N ALA A 326 -99.14 21.95 -60.44
CA ALA A 326 -97.73 21.60 -60.52
C ALA A 326 -96.82 22.77 -60.12
N GLU A 327 -97.13 24.00 -60.51
CA GLU A 327 -96.55 25.26 -60.01
C GLU A 327 -96.99 25.57 -58.59
N LYS A 328 -98.17 25.13 -58.11
CA LYS A 328 -98.45 25.25 -56.67
C LYS A 328 -97.60 24.27 -55.88
N VAL A 329 -97.57 22.98 -56.22
CA VAL A 329 -96.69 21.99 -55.56
C VAL A 329 -95.21 22.32 -55.81
N ARG A 330 -94.85 23.01 -56.89
CA ARG A 330 -93.48 23.48 -57.17
C ARG A 330 -93.20 24.90 -56.69
N ALA A 331 -94.15 25.73 -56.27
CA ALA A 331 -93.89 27.01 -55.60
C ALA A 331 -94.06 26.89 -54.09
N GLU A 332 -94.87 25.93 -53.65
CA GLU A 332 -94.69 25.21 -52.39
C GLU A 332 -93.30 24.56 -52.47
N SER A 333 -92.93 23.64 -53.37
CA SER A 333 -91.54 23.10 -53.55
C SER A 333 -90.51 23.96 -54.31
N ASP A 334 -90.71 25.28 -54.39
CA ASP A 334 -89.67 26.31 -54.62
C ASP A 334 -89.62 27.27 -53.40
N ALA A 335 -90.58 27.10 -52.48
CA ALA A 335 -90.54 27.32 -51.04
C ALA A 335 -90.49 25.98 -50.19
N TYR A 336 -90.10 24.82 -50.79
CA TYR A 336 -89.64 23.52 -50.19
C TYR A 336 -88.24 22.82 -50.71
N VAL A 337 -86.89 22.91 -50.27
CA VAL A 337 -85.47 23.67 -50.31
C VAL A 337 -84.82 25.05 -49.61
N LYS A 338 -85.38 26.25 -49.17
CA LYS A 338 -85.21 27.79 -49.25
C LYS A 338 -85.58 28.40 -47.91
N ALA A 339 -86.67 28.00 -47.26
CA ALA A 339 -86.78 28.28 -45.86
C ALA A 339 -85.52 27.65 -45.27
N LEU A 340 -85.23 26.38 -45.58
CA LEU A 340 -83.91 25.79 -45.40
C LEU A 340 -82.73 26.50 -46.09
N VAL A 341 -82.70 26.82 -47.40
CA VAL A 341 -81.51 27.49 -48.01
C VAL A 341 -81.33 28.94 -47.55
N ALA A 342 -82.36 29.63 -47.09
CA ALA A 342 -82.30 30.96 -46.48
C ALA A 342 -82.13 30.91 -44.97
N ASP A 343 -82.35 29.77 -44.29
CA ASP A 343 -81.97 29.55 -42.90
C ASP A 343 -80.55 29.00 -42.79
N ALA A 344 -80.14 28.14 -43.73
CA ALA A 344 -78.76 27.79 -44.04
C ALA A 344 -77.98 29.01 -44.55
N ARG A 345 -78.57 29.92 -45.34
CA ARG A 345 -77.96 31.23 -45.61
C ARG A 345 -78.07 32.18 -44.43
N ARG A 346 -79.10 32.22 -43.58
CA ARG A 346 -79.05 33.06 -42.36
C ARG A 346 -78.01 32.58 -41.35
N THR A 347 -77.80 31.27 -41.23
CA THR A 347 -76.74 30.71 -40.39
C THR A 347 -75.37 30.89 -41.06
N ALA A 348 -75.24 30.70 -42.37
CA ALA A 348 -73.98 30.98 -43.08
C ALA A 348 -73.66 32.48 -43.17
N ASP A 349 -74.64 33.36 -43.40
CA ASP A 349 -74.53 34.83 -43.38
C ASP A 349 -74.37 35.35 -41.95
N GLY A 350 -74.86 34.62 -40.94
CA GLY A 350 -74.56 34.87 -39.52
C GLY A 350 -73.11 34.53 -39.18
N ILE A 351 -72.62 33.36 -39.61
CA ILE A 351 -71.21 32.95 -39.51
C ILE A 351 -70.32 33.89 -40.33
N VAL A 352 -70.78 34.34 -41.50
CA VAL A 352 -70.06 35.30 -42.35
C VAL A 352 -70.20 36.73 -41.84
N SER A 353 -71.26 37.12 -41.12
CA SER A 353 -71.34 38.42 -40.44
C SER A 353 -70.47 38.44 -39.20
N GLU A 354 -70.45 37.36 -38.41
CA GLU A 354 -69.55 37.20 -37.26
C GLU A 354 -68.09 37.17 -37.74
N ALA A 355 -67.77 36.45 -38.82
CA ALA A 355 -66.46 36.48 -39.46
C ALA A 355 -66.15 37.82 -40.16
N ARG A 356 -67.14 38.58 -40.63
CA ARG A 356 -66.96 39.94 -41.18
C ARG A 356 -66.76 40.97 -40.10
N GLU A 357 -67.50 40.94 -38.99
CA GLU A 357 -67.25 41.81 -37.83
C GLU A 357 -65.88 41.49 -37.22
N PHE A 358 -65.49 40.21 -37.15
CA PHE A 358 -64.15 39.81 -36.74
C PHE A 358 -63.06 40.26 -37.72
N THR A 359 -63.26 40.13 -39.04
CA THR A 359 -62.28 40.60 -40.04
C THR A 359 -62.31 42.11 -40.26
N GLU A 360 -63.41 42.80 -39.99
CA GLU A 360 -63.50 44.26 -39.93
C GLU A 360 -62.88 44.81 -38.64
N GLN A 361 -62.98 44.11 -37.50
CA GLN A 361 -62.11 44.39 -36.35
C GLN A 361 -60.64 44.23 -36.75
N MET A 362 -60.26 43.09 -37.34
CA MET A 362 -58.89 42.85 -37.80
C MET A 362 -58.40 43.89 -38.81
N VAL A 363 -59.26 44.36 -39.73
CA VAL A 363 -58.93 45.38 -40.74
C VAL A 363 -59.00 46.81 -40.19
N ASN A 364 -59.84 47.09 -39.19
CA ASN A 364 -59.88 48.40 -38.52
C ASN A 364 -58.76 48.55 -37.50
N ASP A 365 -58.35 47.49 -36.81
CA ASP A 365 -57.15 47.45 -35.98
C ASP A 365 -55.90 47.55 -36.86
N ALA A 366 -55.81 46.76 -37.94
CA ALA A 366 -54.71 46.90 -38.92
C ALA A 366 -54.72 48.27 -39.62
N ARG A 367 -55.88 48.91 -39.82
CA ARG A 367 -55.96 50.31 -40.29
C ARG A 367 -55.59 51.30 -39.20
N ALA A 368 -55.93 51.08 -37.94
CA ALA A 368 -55.54 51.95 -36.84
C ALA A 368 -54.03 51.87 -36.60
N GLU A 369 -53.44 50.68 -36.71
CA GLU A 369 -52.00 50.45 -36.67
C GLU A 369 -51.30 51.00 -37.93
N ALA A 370 -51.87 50.81 -39.13
CA ALA A 370 -51.34 51.42 -40.35
C ALA A 370 -51.50 52.95 -40.38
N GLU A 371 -52.57 53.52 -39.80
CA GLU A 371 -52.76 54.97 -39.59
C GLU A 371 -51.82 55.48 -38.48
N HIS A 372 -51.53 54.68 -37.45
CA HIS A 372 -50.54 55.01 -36.43
C HIS A 372 -49.12 55.01 -37.02
N HIS A 373 -48.79 54.02 -37.84
CA HIS A 373 -47.56 54.00 -38.63
C HIS A 373 -47.53 55.10 -39.69
N ARG A 374 -48.64 55.41 -40.37
CA ARG A 374 -48.72 56.49 -41.38
C ARG A 374 -48.61 57.87 -40.74
N THR A 375 -49.25 58.11 -39.58
CA THR A 375 -49.12 59.37 -38.82
C THR A 375 -47.80 59.47 -38.08
N THR A 376 -47.17 58.35 -37.71
CA THR A 376 -45.78 58.34 -37.22
C THR A 376 -44.81 58.59 -38.37
N ALA A 377 -45.05 58.04 -39.56
CA ALA A 377 -44.25 58.28 -40.76
C ALA A 377 -44.43 59.70 -41.30
N THR A 378 -45.64 60.28 -41.31
CA THR A 378 -45.82 61.70 -41.65
C THR A 378 -45.35 62.62 -40.53
N ARG A 379 -45.38 62.24 -39.25
CA ARG A 379 -44.65 62.99 -38.20
C ARG A 379 -43.15 62.91 -38.38
N GLN A 380 -42.60 61.76 -38.79
CA GLN A 380 -41.18 61.61 -39.12
C GLN A 380 -40.81 62.33 -40.42
N LEU A 381 -41.74 62.49 -41.38
CA LEU A 381 -41.56 63.26 -42.61
C LEU A 381 -41.77 64.76 -42.34
N GLU A 382 -42.64 65.13 -41.40
CA GLU A 382 -42.74 66.46 -40.80
C GLU A 382 -41.55 66.79 -39.89
N ASP A 383 -40.84 65.80 -39.33
CA ASP A 383 -39.60 65.94 -38.56
C ASP A 383 -38.33 65.76 -39.41
N LEU A 384 -38.47 65.31 -40.67
CA LEU A 384 -37.42 65.36 -41.69
C LEU A 384 -37.53 66.63 -42.54
N THR A 385 -38.74 67.10 -42.83
CA THR A 385 -38.93 68.51 -43.18
C THR A 385 -38.59 69.37 -41.98
N ARG A 386 -39.03 69.13 -40.72
CA ARG A 386 -38.44 69.78 -39.52
C ARG A 386 -37.00 69.32 -39.17
N ARG A 387 -36.18 69.05 -40.21
CA ARG A 387 -34.71 69.06 -40.27
C ARG A 387 -34.16 69.76 -41.54
N HIS A 388 -34.99 70.36 -42.41
CA HIS A 388 -34.65 70.96 -43.72
C HIS A 388 -34.57 72.50 -43.72
N ASP A 389 -35.67 73.25 -43.61
CA ASP A 389 -35.64 74.72 -43.71
C ASP A 389 -35.19 75.47 -42.44
N SER A 390 -34.87 74.72 -41.39
CA SER A 390 -33.88 75.11 -40.40
C SER A 390 -32.74 74.12 -40.14
N ILE A 391 -32.44 73.26 -41.13
CA ILE A 391 -31.07 73.30 -41.68
C ILE A 391 -30.83 74.65 -42.37
N ASN A 392 -31.77 75.22 -43.14
CA ASN A 392 -31.58 76.53 -43.78
C ASN A 392 -31.45 77.66 -42.74
N SER A 393 -32.32 77.77 -41.74
CA SER A 393 -32.05 78.57 -40.53
C SER A 393 -31.02 78.00 -39.52
N TYR A 394 -30.38 76.83 -39.74
CA TYR A 394 -29.07 76.54 -39.10
C TYR A 394 -27.93 77.13 -39.93
N LEU A 395 -28.12 77.40 -41.22
CA LEU A 395 -27.18 78.17 -42.01
C LEU A 395 -27.32 79.67 -41.67
N ASP A 396 -28.52 80.14 -41.31
CA ASP A 396 -28.71 81.47 -40.68
C ASP A 396 -28.31 81.51 -39.18
N GLU A 397 -28.61 80.48 -38.37
CA GLU A 397 -28.03 80.30 -37.03
C GLU A 397 -26.62 79.68 -37.04
N LEU A 398 -25.97 79.68 -38.21
CA LEU A 398 -24.53 79.81 -38.45
C LEU A 398 -24.19 81.22 -38.99
N ARG A 399 -24.86 82.24 -38.44
CA ARG A 399 -24.33 82.92 -37.23
C ARG A 399 -22.80 82.84 -37.30
N GLY A 400 -22.14 83.84 -37.87
CA GLY A 400 -22.20 85.19 -37.31
C GLY A 400 -21.53 85.27 -35.93
N LEU A 401 -21.06 84.14 -35.40
CA LEU A 401 -20.14 83.97 -34.29
C LEU A 401 -19.03 83.04 -34.79
N LEU A 402 -17.95 83.67 -35.29
CA LEU A 402 -16.62 83.06 -35.42
C LEU A 402 -16.49 82.05 -36.59
N GLY A 403 -16.25 82.51 -37.83
CA GLY A 403 -15.78 83.85 -38.19
C GLY A 403 -14.35 84.12 -37.68
N ALA A 404 -13.46 83.13 -37.86
CA ALA A 404 -12.25 82.86 -37.07
C ALA A 404 -12.56 82.40 -35.63
N GLU A 405 -12.11 81.19 -35.27
CA GLU A 405 -12.07 80.65 -33.89
C GLU A 405 -13.44 80.44 -33.14
N LYS A 406 -14.09 79.24 -33.28
CA LYS A 406 -14.89 78.49 -32.22
C LYS A 406 -16.46 78.59 -32.12
N ALA A 407 -17.20 77.55 -32.63
CA ALA A 407 -18.42 76.83 -32.08
C ALA A 407 -19.95 77.12 -32.40
N ALA A 408 -20.70 76.05 -32.83
CA ALA A 408 -22.16 75.64 -32.61
C ALA A 408 -23.39 76.39 -33.30
N PRO A 409 -24.72 76.07 -33.11
CA PRO A 409 -25.58 74.84 -33.43
C PRO A 409 -27.11 75.02 -33.93
N ALA A 410 -27.77 74.00 -34.56
CA ALA A 410 -29.26 73.68 -34.78
C ALA A 410 -30.18 74.54 -35.78
N ALA A 411 -31.34 74.13 -36.38
CA ALA A 411 -32.44 73.13 -36.08
C ALA A 411 -33.37 72.47 -37.23
N ALA A 412 -34.45 73.10 -37.80
CA ALA A 412 -35.76 72.46 -38.27
C ALA A 412 -36.47 72.73 -39.70
N VAL A 413 -37.76 73.20 -39.80
CA VAL A 413 -38.83 73.57 -40.88
C VAL A 413 -39.12 72.98 -42.35
N ALA A 414 -40.38 73.13 -42.86
CA ALA A 414 -41.22 72.60 -44.02
C ALA A 414 -40.72 72.63 -45.54
N GLU A 415 -41.46 72.36 -46.67
CA GLU A 415 -42.89 72.21 -47.14
C GLU A 415 -43.07 71.15 -48.31
N PRO A 416 -44.09 71.12 -49.25
CA PRO A 416 -45.52 71.59 -49.32
C PRO A 416 -46.61 70.63 -49.95
N VAL A 417 -47.91 70.82 -49.58
CA VAL A 417 -49.19 71.02 -50.39
C VAL A 417 -49.52 70.05 -51.60
N VAL A 418 -50.78 69.63 -51.99
CA VAL A 418 -51.95 70.37 -52.59
C VAL A 418 -53.30 69.58 -52.64
N VAL A 419 -54.44 70.32 -52.59
CA VAL A 419 -55.88 70.10 -52.98
C VAL A 419 -56.66 68.79 -52.67
N ALA A 420 -57.88 68.97 -52.12
CA ALA A 420 -59.11 68.23 -52.49
C ALA A 420 -60.35 69.16 -52.36
N ASP A 421 -61.41 68.96 -53.17
CA ASP A 421 -62.66 69.76 -53.17
C ASP A 421 -63.90 68.93 -53.56
N VAL A 422 -65.13 69.40 -53.27
CA VAL A 422 -66.41 68.65 -53.15
C VAL A 422 -67.62 69.59 -53.42
N PRO A 423 -68.85 69.20 -53.89
CA PRO A 423 -69.44 67.88 -54.25
C PRO A 423 -70.13 67.78 -55.66
N GLY A 424 -70.66 66.59 -56.03
CA GLY A 424 -71.67 66.39 -57.11
C GLY A 424 -72.26 64.95 -57.21
N PRO A 425 -73.56 64.73 -57.57
CA PRO A 425 -74.24 63.40 -57.71
C PRO A 425 -74.44 62.96 -59.19
N PRO A 426 -75.19 61.87 -59.59
CA PRO A 426 -75.94 60.76 -58.92
C PRO A 426 -75.43 59.34 -59.40
N PRO A 427 -76.17 58.19 -59.63
CA PRO A 427 -77.57 57.73 -59.37
C PRO A 427 -77.77 56.23 -58.90
N GLU A 428 -79.03 55.74 -59.03
CA GLU A 428 -79.68 54.39 -59.12
C GLU A 428 -78.94 53.15 -59.74
N PRO A 429 -79.50 51.89 -59.71
CA PRO A 429 -80.49 51.21 -58.81
C PRO A 429 -80.14 49.70 -58.52
N VAL A 430 -81.11 48.88 -58.01
CA VAL A 430 -81.42 47.43 -58.33
C VAL A 430 -81.91 46.56 -57.14
N VAL A 431 -82.86 45.69 -57.47
CA VAL A 431 -83.76 44.76 -56.74
C VAL A 431 -83.08 43.56 -56.01
N GLU A 432 -83.79 42.98 -55.03
CA GLU A 432 -83.50 41.67 -54.38
C GLU A 432 -83.80 40.44 -55.27
N ALA A 433 -83.22 39.28 -54.92
CA ALA A 433 -83.62 37.95 -55.45
C ALA A 433 -83.30 36.80 -54.46
N GLU A 434 -84.05 35.69 -54.56
CA GLU A 434 -83.92 34.47 -53.72
C GLU A 434 -82.91 33.47 -54.38
N PRO A 435 -83.08 32.13 -54.56
CA PRO A 435 -83.96 31.08 -53.99
C PRO A 435 -83.11 29.96 -53.30
N VAL A 436 -83.52 28.70 -52.99
CA VAL A 436 -84.57 27.75 -53.47
C VAL A 436 -84.99 26.79 -52.35
N ALA A 437 -86.33 26.57 -52.10
CA ALA A 437 -87.26 25.64 -51.36
C ALA A 437 -87.74 25.64 -49.71
N GLU A 438 -87.75 24.87 -48.49
CA GLU A 438 -87.74 23.45 -47.76
C GLU A 438 -88.43 23.38 -46.36
N ALA A 439 -88.93 22.20 -45.94
CA ALA A 439 -88.45 21.40 -44.75
C ALA A 439 -89.35 20.19 -44.29
N ALA A 440 -89.09 18.94 -44.73
CA ALA A 440 -89.57 17.65 -44.13
C ALA A 440 -91.13 17.45 -44.06
N PRO A 441 -91.74 16.45 -43.36
CA PRO A 441 -91.29 15.18 -42.72
C PRO A 441 -91.90 13.93 -43.47
N GLU A 442 -92.25 12.73 -42.99
CA GLU A 442 -92.47 12.07 -41.67
C GLU A 442 -92.07 10.55 -41.67
N GLU A 443 -91.46 10.09 -40.56
CA GLU A 443 -91.61 8.84 -39.75
C GLU A 443 -92.11 7.47 -40.29
N PRO A 444 -91.88 6.30 -39.59
CA PRO A 444 -91.05 6.03 -38.38
C PRO A 444 -90.14 4.76 -38.38
N GLU A 445 -89.36 4.61 -37.30
CA GLU A 445 -89.00 3.39 -36.53
C GLU A 445 -87.90 2.35 -36.91
N GLU A 446 -87.18 1.95 -35.83
CA GLU A 446 -86.42 0.73 -35.47
C GLU A 446 -85.15 0.20 -36.19
N ALA A 447 -84.04 0.26 -35.42
CA ALA A 447 -83.11 -0.85 -35.03
C ALA A 447 -81.84 -1.24 -35.85
N ALA A 448 -80.76 -1.39 -35.06
CA ALA A 448 -79.66 -2.37 -35.12
C ALA A 448 -78.43 -2.22 -36.08
N ASP A 449 -77.28 -2.03 -35.41
CA ASP A 449 -75.95 -2.67 -35.55
C ASP A 449 -74.96 -2.50 -36.73
N GLU A 450 -73.71 -2.31 -36.27
CA GLU A 450 -72.37 -2.72 -36.71
C GLU A 450 -71.74 -2.35 -38.09
N GLU A 451 -70.42 -2.16 -37.96
CA GLU A 451 -69.36 -1.96 -38.96
C GLU A 451 -69.04 -3.29 -39.73
N PRO A 452 -68.07 -3.39 -40.69
CA PRO A 452 -67.02 -2.42 -41.02
C PRO A 452 -66.62 -2.22 -42.49
N THR A 453 -65.65 -1.32 -42.61
CA THR A 453 -64.75 -0.97 -43.71
C THR A 453 -63.68 -2.07 -43.97
N PRO A 454 -62.60 -1.84 -44.74
CA PRO A 454 -62.51 -1.49 -46.17
C PRO A 454 -61.50 -2.41 -46.91
N SER A 455 -61.02 -2.03 -48.11
CA SER A 455 -59.64 -2.29 -48.55
C SER A 455 -59.18 -1.28 -49.62
N GLU A 456 -57.99 -0.73 -49.46
CA GLU A 456 -57.31 0.19 -50.39
C GLU A 456 -56.01 -0.46 -50.90
N PRO A 457 -55.63 -0.33 -52.19
CA PRO A 457 -54.43 -0.98 -52.75
C PRO A 457 -53.18 -0.09 -52.65
N VAL A 458 -52.00 -0.73 -52.58
CA VAL A 458 -50.69 -0.06 -52.70
C VAL A 458 -49.88 -0.66 -53.86
N GLN A 459 -49.11 0.21 -54.52
CA GLN A 459 -48.29 0.01 -55.72
C GLN A 459 -46.98 0.82 -55.55
N PRO A 460 -45.97 0.73 -56.44
CA PRO A 460 -45.42 -0.44 -57.13
C PRO A 460 -43.86 -0.36 -57.24
N GLU A 461 -43.28 -0.96 -58.30
CA GLU A 461 -42.02 -0.57 -59.01
C GLU A 461 -40.65 -0.77 -58.29
N ASP A 462 -39.56 -1.23 -58.94
CA ASP A 462 -39.30 -1.73 -60.31
C ASP A 462 -38.09 -2.73 -60.25
N ALA A 463 -37.42 -3.31 -61.27
CA ALA A 463 -37.33 -3.06 -62.72
C ALA A 463 -36.96 -4.31 -63.55
N ALA A 464 -36.91 -4.14 -64.87
CA ALA A 464 -36.70 -5.19 -65.89
C ALA A 464 -35.28 -5.21 -66.52
N ASP A 465 -34.94 -6.31 -67.22
CA ASP A 465 -34.50 -6.23 -68.63
C ASP A 465 -34.67 -7.58 -69.41
N THR A 466 -34.74 -7.45 -70.74
CA THR A 466 -34.52 -8.35 -71.91
C THR A 466 -33.92 -9.78 -71.76
N ASP A 467 -34.05 -10.75 -72.70
CA ASP A 467 -34.83 -10.95 -73.97
C ASP A 467 -34.68 -12.44 -74.44
N ALA A 468 -35.36 -12.81 -75.53
CA ALA A 468 -35.10 -13.93 -76.45
C ALA A 468 -35.38 -15.37 -75.96
N GLY A 469 -36.46 -15.95 -76.47
CA GLY A 469 -36.80 -17.38 -76.30
C GLY A 469 -36.35 -18.27 -77.46
N ALA A 470 -36.47 -19.59 -77.27
CA ALA A 470 -36.38 -20.59 -78.34
C ALA A 470 -37.33 -21.75 -78.04
N GLU A 471 -38.17 -22.13 -79.01
CA GLU A 471 -39.14 -23.21 -78.89
C GLU A 471 -38.47 -24.59 -79.01
N LYS A 472 -38.98 -25.60 -78.28
CA LYS A 472 -39.27 -26.91 -78.90
C LYS A 472 -40.22 -27.83 -78.14
N GLU A 473 -41.33 -28.08 -78.83
CA GLU A 473 -42.06 -29.34 -78.98
C GLU A 473 -41.22 -30.65 -78.83
N THR A 474 -41.78 -31.84 -78.52
CA THR A 474 -43.15 -32.26 -78.08
C THR A 474 -43.04 -33.59 -77.25
N PRO A 475 -43.83 -34.68 -77.38
CA PRO A 475 -44.87 -34.98 -76.36
C PRO A 475 -44.87 -36.44 -75.83
N ALA A 476 -45.93 -36.79 -75.09
CA ALA A 476 -46.52 -38.13 -74.89
C ALA A 476 -45.60 -39.23 -74.28
N ALA A 477 -45.74 -39.58 -73.00
CA ALA A 477 -46.84 -40.34 -72.37
C ALA A 477 -46.87 -41.85 -72.69
N SER A 478 -46.76 -42.66 -71.63
CA SER A 478 -47.36 -44.00 -71.54
C SER A 478 -47.65 -44.35 -70.07
N LYS A 479 -48.62 -45.24 -69.84
CA LYS A 479 -48.97 -45.80 -68.54
C LYS A 479 -48.08 -47.01 -68.22
N ALA A 480 -47.77 -47.19 -66.93
CA ALA A 480 -47.92 -48.47 -66.22
C ALA A 480 -47.92 -48.18 -64.71
#